data_AF-A0A7S3T1I4-F1
#
_entry.id   AF-A0A7S3T1I4-F1
#
_cell.length_a   1.000
_cell.length_b   1.000
_cell.length_c   1.000
_cell.angle_alpha   90.00
_cell.angle_beta   90.00
_cell.angle_gamma   90.00
#
_symmetry.space_group_name_H-M   'P 1'
#
loop_
_entity.id
_entity.type
_entity.pdbx_description
1 polymer ?
#
loop_
_entity_poly.entity_id
_entity_poly.type
_entity_poly.pdbx_seq_one_letter_code
_entity_poly.pdbx_strand_id
1 'polypeptide(L)'
;KPQRVERSRSPRGQVSADEAELLDGHSAQDIFESSDSRTGYTYDDLICLPGHINFGVHEVCLDSRFTKKIALRTPIVASPMDTVTEGKMAIAMALQGGIGVIHTNLSV
;
A
#
# COMPACT_ATOMS: atom_id res chain seq x y z
N LYS A 1 30.20 5.46 19.21
CA LYS A 1 29.38 6.35 18.37
C LYS A 1 29.75 6.08 16.90
N PRO A 2 29.01 5.29 16.11
CA PRO A 2 29.32 5.13 14.70
C PRO A 2 28.40 6.02 13.83
N GLN A 3 29.01 6.57 12.78
CA GLN A 3 28.50 7.60 11.87
C GLN A 3 27.24 7.20 11.10
N ARG A 4 26.32 8.16 11.00
CA ARG A 4 25.18 8.19 10.09
C ARG A 4 25.70 8.35 8.65
N VAL A 5 25.71 7.28 7.88
CA VAL A 5 26.03 7.30 6.44
C VAL A 5 24.82 7.90 5.69
N GLU A 6 24.98 9.11 5.16
CA GLU A 6 24.02 9.72 4.23
C GLU A 6 24.00 8.90 2.94
N ARG A 7 22.85 8.28 2.62
CA ARG A 7 22.62 7.69 1.30
C ARG A 7 22.30 8.83 0.34
N SER A 8 23.32 9.19 -0.44
CA SER A 8 23.24 10.05 -1.61
C SER A 8 22.11 9.63 -2.54
N ARG A 9 21.32 10.62 -2.97
CA ARG A 9 20.30 10.50 -4.02
C ARG A 9 20.90 9.77 -5.23
N SER A 10 20.32 8.63 -5.59
CA SER A 10 20.69 7.91 -6.81
C SER A 10 20.39 8.78 -8.04
N PRO A 11 21.30 8.85 -9.04
CA PRO A 11 21.06 9.62 -10.25
C PRO A 11 19.96 8.95 -11.07
N ARG A 12 19.03 9.74 -11.63
CA ARG A 12 18.13 9.26 -12.69
C ARG A 12 19.00 8.73 -13.83
N GLY A 13 19.03 7.41 -14.00
CA GLY A 13 19.64 6.78 -15.18
C GLY A 13 18.84 7.17 -16.41
N GLN A 14 19.50 7.80 -17.38
CA GLN A 14 19.00 7.86 -18.75
C GLN A 14 19.11 6.45 -19.32
N VAL A 15 17.97 5.80 -19.55
CA VAL A 15 17.89 4.48 -20.18
C VAL A 15 17.99 4.67 -21.69
N SER A 16 18.88 3.93 -22.35
CA SER A 16 19.07 3.95 -23.81
C SER A 16 17.79 3.55 -24.54
N ALA A 17 17.53 4.17 -25.70
CA ALA A 17 16.32 3.96 -26.50
C ALA A 17 16.04 2.49 -26.88
N ASP A 18 17.09 1.66 -26.99
CA ASP A 18 16.97 0.24 -27.33
C ASP A 18 16.51 -0.65 -26.16
N GLU A 19 16.66 -0.21 -24.90
CA GLU A 19 16.16 -0.94 -23.73
C GLU A 19 14.68 -0.61 -23.43
N ALA A 20 14.17 0.52 -23.96
CA ALA A 20 12.77 0.91 -23.84
C ALA A 20 11.82 0.00 -24.62
N GLU A 21 12.26 -0.58 -25.73
CA GLU A 21 11.49 -1.59 -26.50
C GLU A 21 11.44 -2.97 -25.83
N LEU A 22 12.30 -3.22 -24.82
CA LEU A 22 12.39 -4.50 -24.11
C LEU A 22 11.70 -4.49 -22.74
N LEU A 23 11.10 -3.36 -22.35
CA LEU A 23 10.35 -3.22 -21.10
C LEU A 23 8.94 -3.78 -21.26
N ASP A 24 8.70 -4.93 -20.62
CA ASP A 24 7.38 -5.55 -20.52
C ASP A 24 6.47 -4.78 -19.55
N GLY A 25 5.19 -4.64 -19.91
CA GLY A 25 4.14 -4.00 -19.12
C GLY A 25 3.99 -2.48 -19.30
N HIS A 26 3.02 -1.93 -18.55
CA HIS A 26 2.74 -0.50 -18.50
C HIS A 26 2.97 0.06 -17.10
N SER A 27 3.48 1.29 -17.00
CA SER A 27 3.61 1.95 -15.70
C SER A 27 2.24 2.40 -15.18
N ALA A 28 2.12 2.57 -13.86
CA ALA A 28 0.88 3.08 -13.27
C ALA A 28 0.52 4.48 -13.79
N GLN A 29 1.52 5.31 -14.13
CA GLN A 29 1.28 6.62 -14.74
C GLN A 29 0.66 6.48 -16.12
N ASP A 30 1.17 5.58 -16.95
CA ASP A 30 0.61 5.35 -18.28
C ASP A 30 -0.83 4.82 -18.21
N ILE A 31 -1.14 3.97 -17.23
CA ILE A 31 -2.47 3.38 -17.04
C ILE A 31 -3.48 4.43 -16.51
N PHE A 32 -3.09 5.22 -15.50
CA PHE A 32 -4.03 6.11 -14.79
C PHE A 32 -4.02 7.58 -15.25
N GLU A 33 -2.94 8.05 -15.89
CA GLU A 33 -2.79 9.44 -16.36
C GLU A 33 -3.00 9.58 -17.88
N SER A 34 -3.17 8.48 -18.62
CA SER A 34 -3.52 8.53 -20.04
C SER A 34 -4.77 9.39 -20.24
N SER A 35 -4.65 10.39 -21.11
CA SER A 35 -5.54 11.54 -21.31
C SER A 35 -6.98 11.22 -21.75
N ASP A 36 -7.40 9.96 -21.76
CA ASP A 36 -8.77 9.55 -22.01
C ASP A 36 -9.50 9.36 -20.66
N SER A 37 -9.88 10.49 -20.03
CA SER A 37 -10.40 10.56 -18.66
C SER A 37 -11.78 9.91 -18.43
N ARG A 38 -12.21 8.96 -19.25
CA ARG A 38 -13.52 8.30 -19.18
C ARG A 38 -13.46 6.83 -18.78
N THR A 39 -12.27 6.25 -18.62
CA THR A 39 -12.15 4.83 -18.27
C THR A 39 -11.82 4.67 -16.79
N GLY A 40 -12.72 4.01 -16.05
CA GLY A 40 -12.47 3.57 -14.68
C GLY A 40 -12.02 2.12 -14.66
N TYR A 41 -10.97 1.83 -13.89
CA TYR A 41 -10.47 0.47 -13.69
C TYR A 41 -10.90 -0.06 -12.32
N THR A 42 -11.23 -1.34 -12.26
CA THR A 42 -11.46 -2.10 -11.03
C THR A 42 -10.25 -2.98 -10.71
N TYR A 43 -10.24 -3.62 -9.54
CA TYR A 43 -9.14 -4.53 -9.18
C TYR A 43 -9.05 -5.75 -10.09
N ASP A 44 -10.16 -6.16 -10.73
CA ASP A 44 -10.21 -7.32 -11.61
C ASP A 44 -9.66 -7.00 -13.02
N ASP A 45 -9.55 -5.71 -13.38
CA ASP A 45 -9.07 -5.27 -14.70
C ASP A 45 -7.54 -5.19 -14.79
N LEU A 46 -6.84 -5.29 -13.66
CA LEU A 46 -5.40 -5.04 -13.55
C LEU A 46 -4.68 -6.23 -12.92
N ILE A 47 -3.47 -6.51 -13.42
CA ILE A 47 -2.56 -7.49 -12.83
C ILE A 47 -1.17 -6.86 -12.63
N CYS A 48 -0.51 -7.24 -11.54
CA CYS A 48 0.88 -6.85 -11.30
C CYS A 48 1.82 -7.85 -11.96
N LEU A 49 2.71 -7.37 -12.83
CA LEU A 49 3.78 -8.21 -13.36
C LEU A 49 4.77 -8.59 -12.24
N PRO A 50 5.22 -9.86 -12.19
CA PRO A 50 6.14 -10.31 -11.16
C PRO A 50 7.53 -9.69 -11.34
N GLY A 51 8.19 -9.41 -10.22
CA GLY A 51 9.59 -9.01 -10.18
C GLY A 51 10.52 -10.12 -9.71
N HIS A 52 11.83 -9.85 -9.69
CA HIS A 52 12.82 -10.75 -9.14
C HIS A 52 12.78 -10.75 -7.60
N ILE A 53 12.84 -11.93 -6.97
CA ILE A 53 12.76 -12.12 -5.52
C ILE A 53 14.10 -12.66 -5.00
N ASN A 54 14.62 -12.05 -3.93
CA ASN A 54 15.87 -12.46 -3.27
C ASN A 54 15.76 -12.52 -1.73
N PHE A 55 14.54 -12.44 -1.19
CA PHE A 55 14.23 -12.40 0.25
C PHE A 55 13.09 -13.37 0.59
N GLY A 56 12.94 -13.67 1.88
CA GLY A 56 11.87 -14.55 2.38
C GLY A 56 10.55 -13.79 2.59
N VAL A 57 9.41 -14.47 2.45
CA VAL A 57 8.07 -13.85 2.65
C VAL A 57 7.91 -13.19 4.03
N HIS A 58 8.57 -13.71 5.05
CA HIS A 58 8.54 -13.19 6.43
C HIS A 58 9.34 -11.89 6.62
N GLU A 59 10.19 -11.51 5.66
CA GLU A 59 10.98 -10.28 5.68
C GLU A 59 10.22 -9.09 5.08
N VAL A 60 9.04 -9.34 4.50
CA VAL A 60 8.18 -8.29 3.92
C VAL A 60 7.61 -7.42 5.04
N CYS A 61 7.93 -6.12 4.99
CA CYS A 61 7.41 -5.15 5.95
C CYS A 61 5.99 -4.70 5.57
N LEU A 62 5.04 -4.88 6.49
CA LEU A 62 3.64 -4.45 6.35
C LEU A 62 3.32 -3.18 7.16
N ASP A 63 4.35 -2.53 7.72
CA ASP A 63 4.18 -1.29 8.48
C ASP A 63 3.54 -0.22 7.59
N SER A 64 2.42 0.34 8.03
CA SER A 64 1.65 1.33 7.29
C SER A 64 1.19 2.47 8.19
N ARG A 65 0.70 3.55 7.59
CA ARG A 65 0.21 4.72 8.33
C ARG A 65 -1.27 4.92 8.06
N PHE A 66 -2.07 4.81 9.11
CA PHE A 66 -3.50 5.11 9.04
C PHE A 66 -3.75 6.63 9.03
N THR A 67 -2.99 7.38 9.82
CA THR A 67 -2.98 8.84 9.77
C THR A 67 -1.56 9.38 9.79
N LYS A 68 -1.39 10.70 9.66
CA LYS A 68 -0.07 11.35 9.78
C LYS A 68 0.66 10.99 11.08
N LYS A 69 -0.09 10.73 12.18
CA LYS A 69 0.45 10.46 13.52
C LYS A 69 0.31 9.00 13.97
N ILE A 70 -0.58 8.21 13.36
CA ILE A 70 -0.86 6.84 13.79
C ILE A 70 -0.26 5.86 12.79
N ALA A 71 0.70 5.06 13.26
CA ALA A 71 1.29 3.96 12.51
C ALA A 71 0.66 2.63 12.95
N LEU A 72 0.48 1.72 12.00
CA LEU A 72 -0.03 0.37 12.17
C LEU A 72 1.04 -0.64 11.74
N ARG A 73 1.02 -1.82 12.36
CA ARG A 73 1.89 -2.94 12.00
C ARG A 73 1.34 -3.72 10.81
N THR A 74 0.03 -3.68 10.65
CA THR A 74 -0.70 -4.38 9.60
C THR A 74 -1.67 -3.39 8.93
N PRO A 75 -1.73 -3.30 7.59
CA PRO A 75 -2.57 -2.34 6.87
C PRO A 75 -4.03 -2.80 6.79
N ILE A 76 -4.59 -3.34 7.88
CA ILE A 76 -5.97 -3.84 7.92
C ILE A 76 -6.78 -2.99 8.90
N VAL A 77 -7.89 -2.46 8.39
CA VAL A 77 -8.79 -1.56 9.13
C VAL A 77 -10.21 -2.12 9.06
N ALA A 78 -10.88 -2.23 10.21
CA ALA A 78 -12.29 -2.62 10.24
C ALA A 78 -13.20 -1.41 9.98
N SER A 79 -14.19 -1.62 9.11
CA SER A 79 -15.15 -0.59 8.68
C SER A 79 -16.06 -0.14 9.83
N PRO A 80 -16.40 1.17 9.96
CA PRO A 80 -17.30 1.68 10.98
C PRO A 80 -18.78 1.39 10.68
N MET A 81 -19.15 0.11 10.69
CA MET A 81 -20.51 -0.37 10.49
C MET A 81 -21.01 -1.07 11.76
N ASP A 82 -22.31 -0.92 12.04
CA ASP A 82 -23.00 -1.54 13.18
C ASP A 82 -22.89 -3.07 13.20
N THR A 83 -22.93 -3.68 12.02
CA THR A 83 -22.79 -5.14 11.85
C THR A 83 -21.35 -5.63 11.87
N VAL A 84 -20.36 -4.73 11.86
CA VAL A 84 -18.94 -5.10 11.69
C VAL A 84 -18.13 -4.75 12.93
N THR A 85 -18.18 -3.50 13.39
CA THR A 85 -17.21 -2.98 14.36
C THR A 85 -17.85 -2.43 15.61
N GLU A 86 -18.04 -3.31 16.59
CA GLU A 86 -18.26 -2.95 17.99
C GLU A 86 -16.96 -3.00 18.79
N GLY A 87 -17.03 -2.76 20.11
CA GLY A 87 -15.87 -2.75 21.00
C GLY A 87 -15.05 -4.04 20.97
N LYS A 88 -15.69 -5.22 20.88
CA LYS A 88 -14.98 -6.51 20.81
C LYS A 88 -14.13 -6.63 19.54
N MET A 89 -14.65 -6.21 18.39
CA MET A 89 -13.92 -6.23 17.12
C MET A 89 -12.76 -5.24 17.14
N ALA A 90 -12.98 -4.02 17.66
CA ALA A 90 -11.93 -3.01 17.76
C ALA A 90 -10.74 -3.49 18.62
N ILE A 91 -11.00 -4.18 19.73
CA ILE A 91 -9.96 -4.78 20.58
C ILE A 91 -9.20 -5.87 19.83
N ALA A 92 -9.91 -6.81 19.19
CA ALA A 92 -9.29 -7.90 18.45
C ALA A 92 -8.38 -7.38 17.32
N MET A 93 -8.84 -6.37 16.58
CA MET A 93 -8.07 -5.73 15.51
C MET A 93 -6.81 -5.05 16.03
N ALA A 94 -6.91 -4.33 17.15
CA ALA A 94 -5.76 -3.68 17.77
C ALA A 94 -4.71 -4.70 18.24
N LEU A 95 -5.12 -5.86 18.77
CA LEU A 95 -4.21 -6.93 19.17
C LEU A 95 -3.46 -7.57 17.98
N GLN A 96 -4.07 -7.60 16.80
CA GLN A 96 -3.45 -8.08 15.56
C GLN A 96 -2.62 -7.01 14.83
N GLY A 97 -2.45 -5.83 15.43
CA GLY A 97 -1.65 -4.74 14.85
C GLY A 97 -2.37 -3.88 13.81
N GLY A 98 -3.68 -4.07 13.66
CA GLY A 98 -4.58 -3.22 12.87
C GLY A 98 -5.34 -2.22 13.73
N ILE A 99 -6.46 -1.72 13.21
CA ILE A 99 -7.34 -0.79 13.94
C ILE A 99 -8.81 -1.02 13.58
N GLY A 100 -9.72 -0.85 14.53
CA GLY A 100 -11.16 -0.85 14.29
C GLY A 100 -11.78 0.50 14.63
N VAL A 101 -12.64 1.01 13.76
CA VAL A 101 -13.40 2.24 13.98
C VAL A 101 -14.80 1.88 14.42
N ILE A 102 -15.20 2.28 15.63
CA ILE A 102 -16.53 1.99 16.16
C ILE A 102 -17.56 2.87 15.43
N HIS A 103 -18.67 2.26 15.00
CA HIS A 103 -19.77 2.98 14.36
C HIS A 103 -20.44 3.97 15.33
N THR A 104 -21.11 4.99 14.78
CA THR A 104 -21.86 5.99 15.57
C THR A 104 -23.34 5.67 15.73
N ASN A 105 -23.82 4.58 15.11
CA ASN A 105 -25.21 4.11 15.22
C ASN A 105 -25.48 3.42 16.58
N LEU A 106 -25.36 4.15 17.67
CA LEU A 106 -25.54 3.64 19.03
C LEU A 106 -26.79 4.29 19.65
N SER A 107 -27.65 3.47 20.26
CA SER A 107 -28.71 3.96 21.15
C SER A 107 -28.05 4.37 22.46
N VAL A 108 -28.10 5.67 22.76
CA VAL A 108 -27.54 6.36 23.94
C VAL A 108 -27.50 5.50 25.21
#